data_AF-A0A966WED5-F1
#
_entry.id   AF-A0A966WED5-F1
#
_cell.length_a   1.000
_cell.length_b   1.000
_cell.length_c   1.000
_cell.angle_alpha   90.00
_cell.angle_beta   90.00
_cell.angle_gamma   90.00
#
_symmetry.space_group_name_H-M   'P 1'
#
loop_
_entity.id
_entity.type
_entity.pdbx_description
1 polymer ?
#
loop_
_entity_poly.entity_id
_entity_poly.type
_entity_poly.pdbx_seq_one_letter_code
_entity_poly.pdbx_strand_id
1 'polypeptide(L)'
;MTILDTGIKIVRNVGRFTFGDGAVTGVADLVSSKRSDKSPHAVFLIDDFFKNEYYIASSLGAKPTDAVHFVSTVDEPTTQGIDELVAVLQKSGHVAPATIVGFGGGITLDTAKAISNLLTNGGKAADYQGWDLVRVPGVHKIGVPTISGTG
;
A
#
# COMPACT_ATOMS: atom_id res chain seq x y z
N MET A 1 23.67 -27.28 -2.49
CA MET A 1 23.88 -26.02 -3.21
C MET A 1 22.52 -25.51 -3.63
N THR A 2 21.91 -24.62 -2.84
CA THR A 2 20.68 -23.93 -3.26
C THR A 2 21.04 -22.94 -4.35
N ILE A 3 20.17 -22.77 -5.34
CA ILE A 3 20.38 -22.02 -6.58
C ILE A 3 20.68 -20.50 -6.39
N LEU A 4 20.84 -20.06 -5.14
CA LEU A 4 20.95 -18.67 -4.70
C LEU A 4 22.36 -18.25 -4.26
N ASP A 5 23.34 -19.16 -4.24
CA ASP A 5 24.74 -18.86 -3.85
C ASP A 5 25.63 -18.59 -5.07
N THR A 6 25.17 -17.73 -5.98
CA THR A 6 25.92 -17.33 -7.19
C THR A 6 26.86 -16.16 -6.92
N GLY A 7 26.82 -15.57 -5.71
CA GLY A 7 27.48 -14.29 -5.40
C GLY A 7 26.83 -13.07 -6.06
N ILE A 8 25.83 -13.26 -6.93
CA ILE A 8 25.12 -12.19 -7.63
C ILE A 8 23.85 -11.87 -6.88
N LYS A 9 23.77 -10.66 -6.29
CA LYS A 9 22.56 -10.14 -5.66
C LYS A 9 21.81 -9.25 -6.65
N ILE A 10 20.53 -9.54 -6.86
CA ILE A 10 19.65 -8.72 -7.71
C ILE A 10 19.01 -7.64 -6.84
N VAL A 11 19.18 -6.37 -7.22
CA VAL A 11 18.55 -5.23 -6.56
C VAL A 11 17.36 -4.77 -7.39
N ARG A 12 16.16 -4.81 -6.81
CA ARG A 12 14.93 -4.30 -7.44
C ARG A 12 14.54 -2.99 -6.78
N ASN A 13 14.54 -1.92 -7.59
CA ASN A 13 14.15 -0.58 -7.14
C ASN A 13 12.69 -0.26 -7.49
N VAL A 14 12.16 0.81 -6.89
CA VAL A 14 10.86 1.38 -7.26
C VAL A 14 10.92 1.84 -8.72
N GLY A 15 9.89 1.50 -9.51
CA GLY A 15 9.89 1.73 -10.96
C GLY A 15 9.55 3.16 -11.40
N ARG A 16 9.01 3.99 -10.50
CA ARG A 16 8.67 5.40 -10.78
C ARG A 16 8.82 6.23 -9.52
N PHE A 17 9.47 7.38 -9.65
CA PHE A 17 9.57 8.40 -8.62
C PHE A 17 9.01 9.71 -9.14
N THR A 18 8.32 10.45 -8.28
CA THR A 18 7.95 11.85 -8.49
C THR A 18 8.49 12.62 -7.30
N PHE A 19 9.25 13.68 -7.54
CA PHE A 19 9.92 14.45 -6.49
C PHE A 19 9.80 15.95 -6.77
N GLY A 20 9.80 16.75 -5.70
CA GLY A 20 9.71 18.20 -5.75
C GLY A 20 8.50 18.73 -5.00
N ASP A 21 8.51 20.03 -4.74
CA ASP A 21 7.36 20.71 -4.18
C ASP A 21 6.13 20.54 -5.09
N GLY A 22 4.96 20.33 -4.49
CA GLY A 22 3.72 20.05 -5.21
C GLY A 22 3.61 18.67 -5.89
N ALA A 23 4.61 17.77 -5.77
CA ALA A 23 4.58 16.45 -6.42
C ALA A 23 3.34 15.60 -6.07
N VAL A 24 2.78 15.78 -4.87
CA VAL A 24 1.57 15.09 -4.40
C VAL A 24 0.34 15.34 -5.29
N THR A 25 0.30 16.47 -6.00
CA THR A 25 -0.81 16.82 -6.90
C THR A 25 -1.00 15.82 -8.05
N GLY A 26 0.07 15.13 -8.46
CA GLY A 26 0.01 14.10 -9.50
C GLY A 26 -0.52 12.74 -9.02
N VAL A 27 -0.78 12.55 -7.73
CA VAL A 27 -1.25 11.26 -7.18
C VAL A 27 -2.65 10.92 -7.68
N ALA A 28 -3.55 11.91 -7.76
CA ALA A 28 -4.91 11.70 -8.25
C ALA A 28 -4.93 11.15 -9.70
N ASP A 29 -4.10 11.70 -10.58
CA ASP A 29 -3.96 11.24 -11.97
C ASP A 29 -3.38 9.82 -12.03
N LEU A 30 -2.39 9.54 -11.19
CA LEU A 30 -1.82 8.20 -11.06
C LEU A 30 -2.86 7.18 -10.63
N VAL A 31 -3.66 7.48 -9.60
CA VAL A 31 -4.74 6.61 -9.14
C VAL A 31 -5.76 6.39 -10.26
N SER A 32 -6.18 7.46 -10.94
CA SER A 32 -7.12 7.38 -12.05
C SER A 32 -6.61 6.48 -13.18
N SER A 33 -5.33 6.61 -13.55
CA SER A 33 -4.69 5.82 -14.61
C SER A 33 -4.62 4.31 -14.36
N LYS A 34 -4.79 3.88 -13.10
CA LYS A 34 -4.76 2.46 -12.72
C LYS A 34 -6.14 1.81 -12.72
N ARG A 35 -7.21 2.61 -12.68
CA ARG A 35 -8.57 2.10 -12.67
C ARG A 35 -8.93 1.50 -14.02
N SER A 36 -9.75 0.47 -13.98
CA SER A 36 -10.36 -0.16 -15.16
C SER A 36 -11.73 -0.71 -14.79
N ASP A 37 -12.52 -1.14 -15.78
CA ASP A 37 -13.84 -1.75 -15.52
C ASP A 37 -13.76 -2.98 -14.60
N LYS A 38 -12.63 -3.70 -14.61
CA LYS A 38 -12.39 -4.88 -13.77
C LYS A 38 -11.93 -4.54 -12.35
N SER A 39 -11.29 -3.38 -12.18
CA SER A 39 -10.79 -2.90 -10.90
C SER A 39 -11.09 -1.40 -10.79
N PRO A 40 -12.36 -1.03 -10.53
CA PRO A 40 -12.77 0.37 -10.55
C PRO A 40 -12.42 1.11 -9.26
N HIS A 41 -12.08 0.40 -8.18
CA HIS A 41 -11.86 0.93 -6.84
C HIS A 41 -10.37 1.05 -6.49
N ALA A 42 -10.04 1.92 -5.54
CA ALA A 42 -8.73 2.07 -4.92
C ALA A 42 -8.86 1.96 -3.39
N VAL A 43 -7.73 1.76 -2.71
CA VAL A 43 -7.63 1.75 -1.25
C VAL A 43 -6.67 2.84 -0.81
N PHE A 44 -7.06 3.65 0.16
CA PHE A 44 -6.26 4.71 0.75
C PHE A 44 -5.99 4.37 2.21
N LEU A 45 -4.71 4.19 2.53
CA LEU A 45 -4.20 4.03 3.88
C LEU A 45 -3.52 5.33 4.26
N ILE A 46 -4.15 6.09 5.16
CA ILE A 46 -3.73 7.42 5.56
C ILE A 46 -3.27 7.34 7.01
N ASP A 47 -2.13 7.94 7.35
CA ASP A 47 -1.69 8.08 8.73
C ASP A 47 -2.78 8.76 9.58
N ASP A 48 -3.09 8.21 10.76
CA ASP A 48 -4.18 8.72 11.60
C ASP A 48 -3.92 10.12 12.18
N PHE A 49 -2.68 10.60 12.10
CA PHE A 49 -2.36 12.02 12.28
C PHE A 49 -3.26 12.93 11.43
N PHE A 50 -3.62 12.48 10.21
CA PHE A 50 -4.43 13.23 9.25
C PHE A 50 -5.93 12.93 9.30
N LYS A 51 -6.43 12.30 10.37
CA LYS A 51 -7.85 11.86 10.45
C LYS A 51 -8.86 13.00 10.47
N ASN A 52 -8.44 14.22 10.80
CA ASN A 52 -9.31 15.39 10.83
C ASN A 52 -9.28 16.18 9.51
N GLU A 53 -8.35 15.84 8.62
CA GLU A 53 -8.07 16.48 7.35
C GLU A 53 -8.78 15.72 6.22
N TYR A 54 -10.11 15.70 6.28
CA TYR A 54 -10.97 14.91 5.38
C TYR A 54 -10.71 15.15 3.87
N TYR A 55 -10.13 16.30 3.51
CA TYR A 55 -9.79 16.65 2.13
C TYR A 55 -8.57 15.88 1.59
N ILE A 56 -7.76 15.23 2.43
CA ILE A 56 -6.55 14.53 1.98
C ILE A 56 -6.91 13.33 1.11
N ALA A 57 -7.90 12.52 1.50
CA ALA A 57 -8.32 11.39 0.69
C ALA A 57 -8.78 11.87 -0.72
N SER A 58 -9.60 12.92 -0.78
CA SER A 58 -10.09 13.45 -2.05
C SER A 58 -9.00 14.11 -2.88
N SER A 59 -8.02 14.80 -2.27
CA SER A 59 -6.88 15.39 -2.98
C SER A 59 -5.95 14.32 -3.58
N LEU A 60 -5.89 13.13 -2.98
CA LEU A 60 -5.19 11.95 -3.53
C LEU A 60 -6.02 11.20 -4.60
N GLY A 61 -7.24 11.65 -4.91
CA GLY A 61 -8.10 11.07 -5.94
C GLY A 61 -9.06 9.99 -5.45
N ALA A 62 -9.38 9.96 -4.15
CA ALA A 62 -10.41 9.06 -3.61
C ALA A 62 -11.81 9.43 -4.12
N LYS A 63 -12.59 8.40 -4.45
CA LYS A 63 -14.00 8.46 -4.83
C LYS A 63 -14.86 7.87 -3.70
N PRO A 64 -16.16 8.16 -3.63
CA PRO A 64 -17.06 7.59 -2.61
C PRO A 64 -17.13 6.05 -2.61
N THR A 65 -16.73 5.42 -3.71
CA THR A 65 -16.71 3.96 -3.87
C THR A 65 -15.38 3.33 -3.49
N ASP A 66 -14.41 4.10 -3.00
CA ASP A 66 -13.11 3.61 -2.55
C ASP A 66 -13.10 3.35 -1.04
N ALA A 67 -12.12 2.55 -0.58
CA ALA A 67 -11.86 2.38 0.83
C ALA A 67 -10.88 3.45 1.32
N VAL A 68 -11.21 4.10 2.43
CA VAL A 68 -10.31 5.01 3.15
C VAL A 68 -10.17 4.51 4.58
N HIS A 69 -8.94 4.19 4.98
CA HIS A 69 -8.61 3.72 6.32
C HIS A 69 -7.52 4.59 6.92
N PHE A 70 -7.75 5.02 8.16
CA PHE A 70 -6.75 5.69 8.96
C PHE A 70 -5.94 4.65 9.74
N VAL A 71 -4.62 4.64 9.52
CA VAL A 71 -3.67 3.71 10.11
C VAL A 71 -3.11 4.35 11.37
N SER A 72 -3.41 3.76 12.53
CA SER A 72 -2.76 4.14 13.78
C SER A 72 -1.26 3.91 13.66
N THR A 73 -0.47 4.93 13.99
CA THR A 73 1.00 4.87 13.95
C THR A 73 1.63 4.88 15.35
N VAL A 74 0.83 4.65 16.40
CA VAL A 74 1.29 4.56 17.80
C VAL A 74 2.26 3.39 18.00
N ASP A 75 1.93 2.23 17.43
CA ASP A 75 2.72 1.01 17.50
C ASP A 75 3.13 0.56 16.09
N GLU A 76 4.23 -0.20 15.98
CA GLU A 76 4.64 -0.82 14.72
C GLU A 76 3.56 -1.78 14.18
N PRO A 77 3.47 -1.95 12.85
CA PRO A 77 2.42 -2.78 12.25
C PRO A 77 2.62 -4.24 12.65
N THR A 78 1.59 -4.84 13.24
CA THR A 78 1.58 -6.26 13.62
C THR A 78 0.99 -7.11 12.50
N THR A 79 1.43 -8.37 12.39
CA THR A 79 0.86 -9.32 11.42
C THR A 79 -0.65 -9.50 11.59
N GLN A 80 -1.11 -9.57 12.85
CA GLN A 80 -2.54 -9.63 13.15
C GLN A 80 -3.29 -8.37 12.68
N GLY A 81 -2.75 -7.17 12.94
CA GLY A 81 -3.39 -5.92 12.50
C GLY A 81 -3.48 -5.82 10.97
N ILE A 82 -2.47 -6.32 10.26
CA ILE A 82 -2.53 -6.44 8.79
C ILE A 82 -3.62 -7.41 8.36
N ASP A 83 -3.71 -8.60 8.96
CA ASP A 83 -4.74 -9.61 8.63
C ASP A 83 -6.15 -9.06 8.86
N GLU A 84 -6.36 -8.35 9.96
CA GLU A 84 -7.64 -7.70 10.30
C GLU A 84 -8.03 -6.65 9.26
N LEU A 85 -7.09 -5.80 8.84
CA LEU A 85 -7.35 -4.78 7.83
C LEU A 85 -7.64 -5.38 6.45
N VAL A 86 -6.94 -6.44 6.06
CA VAL A 86 -7.25 -7.21 4.83
C VAL A 86 -8.67 -7.79 4.91
N ALA A 87 -9.06 -8.36 6.05
CA ALA A 87 -10.41 -8.90 6.22
C ALA A 87 -11.49 -7.82 6.11
N VAL A 88 -11.24 -6.61 6.61
CA VAL A 88 -12.15 -5.45 6.44
C VAL A 88 -12.27 -5.04 4.98
N LEU A 89 -11.16 -4.99 4.24
CA LEU A 89 -11.17 -4.68 2.81
C LEU A 89 -11.94 -5.73 2.00
N GLN A 90 -11.74 -7.01 2.31
CA GLN A 90 -12.46 -8.10 1.66
C GLN A 90 -13.96 -8.04 1.93
N LYS A 91 -14.36 -7.81 3.19
CA LYS A 91 -15.78 -7.66 3.58
C LYS A 91 -16.46 -6.46 2.93
N SER A 92 -15.72 -5.39 2.66
CA SER A 92 -16.24 -4.19 2.00
C SER A 92 -16.18 -4.25 0.47
N GLY A 93 -15.77 -5.39 -0.12
CA GLY A 93 -15.74 -5.59 -1.57
C GLY A 93 -14.46 -5.12 -2.26
N HIS A 94 -13.45 -4.66 -1.51
CA HIS A 94 -12.17 -4.17 -2.03
C HIS A 94 -11.13 -5.30 -2.17
N VAL A 95 -11.56 -6.43 -2.76
CA VAL A 95 -10.72 -7.64 -2.92
C VAL A 95 -9.67 -7.53 -4.02
N ALA A 96 -9.91 -6.69 -5.03
CA ALA A 96 -9.02 -6.50 -6.17
C ALA A 96 -8.97 -5.01 -6.58
N PRO A 97 -8.49 -4.12 -5.70
CA PRO A 97 -8.39 -2.70 -6.01
C PRO A 97 -7.37 -2.47 -7.13
N ALA A 98 -7.59 -1.43 -7.94
CA ALA A 98 -6.66 -1.02 -8.99
C ALA A 98 -5.31 -0.57 -8.42
N THR A 99 -5.34 0.07 -7.25
CA THR A 99 -4.14 0.52 -6.56
C THR A 99 -4.39 0.70 -5.06
N ILE A 100 -3.32 0.63 -4.28
CA ILE A 100 -3.28 1.03 -2.88
C ILE A 100 -2.41 2.29 -2.75
N VAL A 101 -2.87 3.28 -1.99
CA VAL A 101 -2.12 4.50 -1.68
C VAL A 101 -1.78 4.48 -0.21
N GLY A 102 -0.49 4.50 0.14
CA GLY A 102 -0.03 4.75 1.51
C GLY A 102 0.40 6.21 1.64
N PHE A 103 -0.30 6.99 2.46
CA PHE A 103 0.02 8.39 2.74
C PHE A 103 0.38 8.53 4.22
N GLY A 104 1.67 8.58 4.54
CA GLY A 104 2.12 8.51 5.92
C GLY A 104 3.61 8.26 6.08
N GLY A 105 4.02 7.92 7.30
CA GLY A 105 5.37 7.45 7.61
C GLY A 105 5.62 5.97 7.29
N GLY A 106 6.74 5.43 7.78
CA GLY A 106 7.16 4.04 7.53
C GLY A 106 6.09 3.01 7.86
N ILE A 107 5.39 3.16 9.00
CA ILE A 107 4.31 2.27 9.44
C ILE A 107 3.18 2.20 8.41
N THR A 108 2.69 3.35 7.92
CA THR A 108 1.64 3.42 6.92
C THR A 108 2.09 2.82 5.59
N LEU A 109 3.33 3.11 5.17
CA LEU A 109 3.89 2.59 3.92
C LEU A 109 4.09 1.07 3.96
N ASP A 110 4.55 0.53 5.09
CA ASP A 110 4.74 -0.91 5.26
C ASP A 110 3.40 -1.65 5.36
N THR A 111 2.40 -1.04 6.01
CA THR A 111 1.02 -1.53 6.00
C THR A 111 0.49 -1.64 4.57
N ALA A 112 0.69 -0.61 3.73
CA ALA A 112 0.32 -0.64 2.31
C ALA A 112 1.03 -1.75 1.52
N LYS A 113 2.32 -1.98 1.80
CA LYS A 113 3.09 -3.06 1.15
C LYS A 113 2.54 -4.44 1.52
N ALA A 114 2.26 -4.67 2.81
CA ALA A 114 1.79 -5.95 3.33
C ALA A 114 0.40 -6.30 2.81
N ILE A 115 -0.55 -5.35 2.87
CA ILE A 115 -1.91 -5.54 2.34
C ILE A 115 -1.89 -5.84 0.85
N SER A 116 -1.07 -5.12 0.08
CA SER A 116 -0.92 -5.36 -1.36
C SER A 116 -0.47 -6.80 -1.66
N ASN A 117 0.42 -7.36 -0.84
CA ASN A 117 0.87 -8.75 -1.00
C ASN A 117 -0.27 -9.73 -0.63
N LEU A 118 -0.95 -9.52 0.49
CA LEU A 118 -2.00 -10.44 0.97
C LEU A 118 -3.24 -10.46 0.08
N LEU A 119 -3.64 -9.33 -0.50
CA LEU A 119 -4.80 -9.31 -1.41
C LEU A 119 -4.59 -10.18 -2.67
N THR A 120 -3.34 -10.48 -3.04
CA THR A 120 -3.01 -11.29 -4.22
C THR A 120 -2.51 -12.70 -3.89
N ASN A 121 -1.93 -12.89 -2.71
CA ASN A 121 -1.35 -14.17 -2.29
C ASN A 121 -2.23 -14.93 -1.27
N GLY A 122 -3.19 -14.26 -0.62
CA GLY A 122 -3.98 -14.85 0.47
C GLY A 122 -3.13 -15.22 1.68
N GLY A 123 -3.66 -16.09 2.54
CA GLY A 123 -2.98 -16.51 3.77
C GLY A 123 -2.95 -15.41 4.84
N LYS A 124 -2.01 -15.53 5.78
CA LYS A 124 -1.77 -14.57 6.87
C LYS A 124 -0.46 -13.82 6.65
N ALA A 125 -0.36 -12.60 7.18
CA ALA A 125 0.85 -11.78 7.11
C ALA A 125 2.09 -12.52 7.65
N ALA A 126 1.91 -13.32 8.71
CA ALA A 126 2.97 -14.14 9.31
C ALA A 126 3.55 -15.19 8.35
N ASP A 127 2.75 -15.68 7.39
CA ASP A 127 3.20 -16.69 6.41
C ASP A 127 4.27 -16.14 5.46
N TYR A 128 4.40 -14.81 5.38
CA TYR A 128 5.33 -14.12 4.50
C TYR A 128 6.48 -13.43 5.25
N GLN A 129 6.63 -13.66 6.56
CA GLN A 129 7.79 -13.19 7.31
C GLN A 129 9.03 -14.04 6.98
N GLY A 130 9.85 -13.55 6.05
CA GLY A 130 11.06 -14.22 5.60
C GLY A 130 11.55 -13.67 4.26
N TRP A 131 12.31 -14.49 3.54
CA TRP A 131 12.92 -14.12 2.26
C TRP A 131 12.22 -14.83 1.10
N ASP A 132 11.80 -14.07 0.08
CA ASP A 132 11.24 -14.59 -1.18
C ASP A 132 10.03 -15.55 -1.02
N LEU A 133 9.16 -15.28 -0.04
CA LEU A 133 7.98 -16.08 0.26
C LEU A 133 6.73 -15.67 -0.55
N VAL A 134 6.67 -14.43 -1.03
CA VAL A 134 5.58 -13.90 -1.86
C VAL A 134 5.72 -14.43 -3.30
N ARG A 135 4.68 -15.08 -3.84
CA ARG A 135 4.74 -15.77 -5.14
C ARG A 135 4.06 -15.01 -6.27
N VAL A 136 2.99 -14.29 -5.95
CA VAL A 136 2.22 -13.48 -6.89
C VAL A 136 2.57 -12.01 -6.65
N PRO A 137 2.80 -11.21 -7.71
CA PRO A 137 3.00 -9.77 -7.55
C PRO A 137 1.84 -9.13 -6.78
N GLY A 138 2.18 -8.35 -5.75
CA GLY A 138 1.21 -7.58 -4.99
C GLY A 138 0.42 -6.59 -5.86
N VAL A 139 -0.74 -6.16 -5.36
CA VAL A 139 -1.52 -5.07 -5.98
C VAL A 139 -0.63 -3.85 -6.21
N HIS A 140 -0.82 -3.14 -7.33
CA HIS A 140 -0.12 -1.88 -7.58
C HIS A 140 -0.24 -0.93 -6.37
N LYS A 141 0.84 -0.24 -6.02
CA LYS A 141 0.89 0.60 -4.82
C LYS A 141 1.67 1.88 -5.06
N ILE A 142 1.22 2.96 -4.44
CA ILE A 142 1.82 4.30 -4.46
C ILE A 142 2.16 4.67 -3.02
N GLY A 143 3.41 5.01 -2.75
CA GLY A 143 3.85 5.53 -1.45
C GLY A 143 4.01 7.05 -1.51
N VAL A 144 3.37 7.75 -0.58
CA VAL A 144 3.47 9.20 -0.39
C VAL A 144 3.99 9.44 1.03
N PRO A 145 5.32 9.56 1.21
CA PRO A 145 5.91 9.75 2.52
C PRO A 145 5.58 11.13 3.08
N THR A 146 5.13 11.18 4.34
CA THR A 146 4.81 12.44 5.06
C THR A 146 5.86 12.80 6.12
N ILE A 147 6.79 11.89 6.38
CA ILE A 147 7.99 12.09 7.19
C ILE A 147 9.18 11.46 6.46
N SER A 148 10.35 12.09 6.57
CA SER A 148 11.58 11.62 5.93
C SER A 148 12.48 10.94 6.97
N GLY A 149 12.99 9.74 6.67
CA GLY A 149 13.99 9.08 7.51
C GLY A 149 14.12 7.56 7.38
N THR A 150 13.03 6.84 7.08
CA THR A 150 13.02 5.36 7.02
C THR A 150 13.24 4.78 5.62
N GLY A 151 13.35 5.64 4.60
CA GLY A 151 13.41 5.29 3.18
C GLY A 151 14.74 4.75 2.71
#